data_AF-T0M8L9-F1
#
_entry.id   AF-T0M8L9-F1
#
_cell.length_a   1.000
_cell.length_b   1.000
_cell.length_c   1.000
_cell.angle_alpha   90.00
_cell.angle_beta   90.00
_cell.angle_gamma   90.00
#
_symmetry.space_group_name_H-M   'P 1'
#
loop_
_entity.id
_entity.type
_entity.pdbx_description
1 polymer ?
#
loop_
_entity_poly.entity_id
_entity_poly.type
_entity_poly.pdbx_seq_one_letter_code
_entity_poly.pdbx_strand_id
1 'polypeptide(L)'
;MRLKGLYLVTPDYSGDWLFNATERAVKSGVDILQYRDKTSSFRIKLSVGKRLGTICREYEIPFIIDDDPVLMDILDADGIHIGKDDVPFNYIKSRFPDKIIGVSTYGS
;
A
#
# COMPACT_ATOMS: atom_id res chain seq x y z
N MET A 1 6.56 0.29 -16.20
CA MET A 1 7.28 -0.47 -15.16
C MET A 1 6.81 -1.92 -15.16
N ARG A 2 7.69 -2.90 -14.97
CA ARG A 2 7.30 -4.33 -14.83
C ARG A 2 7.40 -4.72 -13.36
N LEU A 3 6.26 -4.93 -12.71
CA LEU A 3 6.19 -5.42 -11.32
C LEU A 3 6.61 -6.89 -11.27
N LYS A 4 7.58 -7.20 -10.41
CA LYS A 4 8.09 -8.56 -10.18
C LYS A 4 8.75 -8.62 -8.80
N GLY A 5 8.87 -9.82 -8.24
CA GLY A 5 9.58 -10.05 -6.99
C GLY A 5 8.66 -10.26 -5.79
N LEU A 6 9.17 -9.98 -4.60
CA LEU A 6 8.48 -10.23 -3.33
C LEU A 6 7.55 -9.07 -2.97
N TYR A 7 6.25 -9.35 -2.92
CA TYR A 7 5.22 -8.39 -2.53
C TYR A 7 4.81 -8.61 -1.07
N LEU A 8 5.18 -7.68 -0.19
CA LEU A 8 4.87 -7.73 1.23
C LEU A 8 3.59 -6.95 1.54
N VAL A 9 2.68 -7.55 2.32
CA VAL A 9 1.48 -6.90 2.86
C VAL A 9 1.65 -6.73 4.37
N THR A 10 1.43 -5.53 4.90
CA THR A 10 1.56 -5.28 6.34
C THR A 10 0.42 -5.95 7.14
N PRO A 11 0.66 -6.35 8.39
CA PRO A 11 -0.41 -6.71 9.30
C PRO A 11 -1.18 -5.46 9.76
N ASP A 12 -2.38 -5.65 10.32
CA ASP A 12 -3.18 -4.61 10.97
C ASP A 12 -2.54 -4.20 12.32
N TYR A 13 -1.40 -3.51 12.27
CA TYR A 13 -0.61 -3.11 13.43
C TYR A 13 0.05 -1.74 13.18
N SER A 14 0.17 -0.91 14.21
CA SER A 14 0.66 0.48 14.08
C SER A 14 1.83 0.84 15.03
N GLY A 15 2.37 -0.14 15.74
CA GLY A 15 3.50 0.07 16.67
C GLY A 15 4.86 0.09 15.99
N ASP A 16 5.89 0.54 16.72
CA ASP A 16 7.24 0.77 16.18
C ASP A 16 7.91 -0.45 15.54
N TRP A 17 7.54 -1.64 16.00
CA TRP A 17 8.01 -2.89 15.39
C TRP A 17 7.72 -2.94 13.89
N LEU A 18 6.58 -2.40 13.42
CA LEU A 18 6.23 -2.41 12.01
C LEU A 18 7.31 -1.75 11.15
N PHE A 19 7.75 -0.55 11.54
CA PHE A 19 8.73 0.20 10.76
C PHE A 19 10.08 -0.52 10.71
N ASN A 20 10.53 -1.06 11.86
CA ASN A 20 11.76 -1.83 11.93
C ASN A 20 11.68 -3.13 11.11
N ALA A 21 10.53 -3.80 11.13
CA ALA A 21 10.30 -5.01 10.35
C ALA A 21 10.25 -4.71 8.85
N THR A 22 9.54 -3.66 8.44
CA THR A 22 9.50 -3.18 7.05
C THR A 22 10.88 -2.82 6.56
N GLU A 23 11.66 -2.03 7.31
CA GLU A 23 13.00 -1.62 6.90
C GLU A 23 13.95 -2.82 6.74
N ARG A 24 13.87 -3.81 7.64
CA ARG A 24 14.63 -5.05 7.50
C ARG A 24 14.19 -5.88 6.28
N ALA A 25 12.89 -5.91 6.00
CA ALA A 25 12.34 -6.67 4.89
C ALA A 25 12.76 -6.07 3.54
N VAL A 26 12.68 -4.75 3.38
CA VAL A 26 13.14 -4.06 2.15
C VAL A 26 14.65 -4.22 1.93
N LYS A 27 15.47 -4.12 3.00
CA LYS A 27 16.91 -4.44 2.94
C LYS A 27 17.21 -5.88 2.52
N SER A 28 16.26 -6.79 2.72
CA SER A 28 16.41 -8.22 2.42
C SER A 28 15.80 -8.62 1.07
N GLY A 29 15.35 -7.65 0.26
CA GLY A 29 14.83 -7.90 -1.10
C GLY A 29 13.31 -7.99 -1.20
N VAL A 30 12.55 -7.29 -0.35
CA VAL A 30 11.14 -6.97 -0.67
C VAL A 30 11.12 -5.93 -1.78
N ASP A 31 10.36 -6.22 -2.84
CA ASP A 31 10.30 -5.39 -4.05
C ASP A 31 9.08 -4.47 -4.09
N ILE A 32 8.03 -4.78 -3.31
CA ILE A 32 6.77 -4.01 -3.25
C ILE A 32 6.22 -4.09 -1.83
N LEU A 33 5.71 -2.97 -1.30
CA LEU A 33 5.02 -2.93 -0.01
C LEU A 33 3.55 -2.47 -0.18
N GLN A 34 2.60 -3.25 0.35
CA GLN A 34 1.22 -2.84 0.55
C GLN A 34 0.98 -2.51 2.01
N TYR A 35 0.58 -1.26 2.29
CA TYR A 35 0.07 -0.88 3.59
C TYR A 35 -1.41 -1.23 3.72
N ARG A 36 -1.66 -2.26 4.51
CA ARG A 36 -2.99 -2.74 4.91
C ARG A 36 -3.20 -2.50 6.40
N ASP A 37 -4.28 -1.80 6.71
CA ASP A 37 -4.75 -1.59 8.08
C ASP A 37 -6.29 -1.47 8.08
N LYS A 38 -6.98 -2.47 8.61
CA LYS A 38 -8.45 -2.51 8.70
C LYS A 38 -9.02 -1.94 10.00
N THR A 39 -8.20 -1.75 11.03
CA THR A 39 -8.69 -1.57 12.40
C THR A 39 -8.39 -0.17 12.95
N SER A 40 -7.30 0.46 12.50
CA SER A 40 -6.91 1.77 12.97
C SER A 40 -7.81 2.90 12.47
N SER A 41 -7.88 3.99 13.24
CA SER A 41 -8.50 5.22 12.79
C SER A 41 -7.74 5.85 11.62
N PHE A 42 -8.42 6.65 10.79
CA PHE A 42 -7.81 7.35 9.66
C PHE A 42 -6.57 8.18 10.05
N ARG A 43 -6.59 8.84 11.21
CA ARG A 43 -5.46 9.63 11.72
C ARG A 43 -4.23 8.76 11.97
N ILE A 44 -4.43 7.58 12.54
CA ILE A 44 -3.36 6.61 12.77
C ILE A 44 -2.86 6.08 11.42
N LYS A 45 -3.76 5.68 10.52
CA LYS A 45 -3.39 5.21 9.18
C LYS A 45 -2.55 6.23 8.42
N LEU A 46 -2.94 7.51 8.48
CA LEU A 46 -2.19 8.58 7.86
C LEU A 46 -0.80 8.73 8.46
N SER A 47 -0.66 8.68 9.78
CA SER A 47 0.64 8.80 10.45
C SER A 47 1.57 7.62 10.14
N VAL A 48 1.04 6.39 10.19
CA VAL A 48 1.79 5.17 9.89
C VAL A 48 2.16 5.12 8.42
N GLY A 49 1.19 5.37 7.53
CA GLY A 49 1.38 5.39 6.09
C GLY A 49 2.43 6.40 5.63
N LYS A 50 2.52 7.59 6.25
CA LYS A 50 3.60 8.55 5.97
C LYS A 50 4.98 7.97 6.24
N ARG A 51 5.15 7.28 7.38
CA ARG A 51 6.43 6.70 7.77
C ARG A 51 6.80 5.50 6.90
N LEU A 52 5.82 4.64 6.57
CA LEU A 52 6.04 3.54 5.62
C LEU A 52 6.37 4.03 4.22
N GLY A 53 5.63 5.03 3.70
CA GLY A 53 5.89 5.62 2.39
C GLY A 53 7.27 6.28 2.31
N THR A 54 7.75 6.86 3.42
CA THR A 54 9.13 7.38 3.50
C THR A 54 10.15 6.25 3.33
N ILE A 55 9.98 5.14 4.05
CA ILE A 55 10.83 3.95 3.89
C ILE A 55 10.79 3.47 2.44
N CYS A 56 9.61 3.24 1.86
CA CYS A 56 9.51 2.75 0.48
C CYS A 56 10.22 3.66 -0.53
N ARG A 57 10.11 4.99 -0.38
CA ARG A 57 10.78 5.96 -1.24
C ARG A 57 12.29 5.91 -1.10
N GLU A 58 12.82 5.75 0.12
CA GLU A 58 14.26 5.63 0.38
C GLU A 58 14.87 4.39 -0.28
N TYR A 59 14.12 3.28 -0.33
CA TYR A 59 14.56 2.03 -0.97
C TYR A 59 14.06 1.88 -2.42
N GLU A 60 13.45 2.92 -2.99
CA GLU A 60 12.93 2.96 -4.37
C GLU A 60 11.99 1.79 -4.72
N ILE A 61 11.18 1.34 -3.77
CA ILE A 61 10.16 0.31 -4.00
C ILE A 61 8.75 0.91 -4.04
N PRO A 62 7.81 0.34 -4.83
CA PRO A 62 6.46 0.86 -4.89
C PRO A 62 5.72 0.70 -3.56
N PHE A 63 5.02 1.76 -3.17
CA PHE A 63 4.15 1.82 -2.00
C PHE A 63 2.69 1.79 -2.42
N ILE A 64 1.97 0.75 -2.00
CA ILE A 64 0.57 0.50 -2.36
C ILE A 64 -0.32 0.67 -1.12
N ILE A 65 -1.45 1.36 -1.25
CA ILE A 65 -2.47 1.47 -0.20
C ILE A 65 -3.56 0.42 -0.41
N ASP A 66 -4.03 -0.18 0.66
CA ASP A 66 -5.18 -1.08 0.62
C ASP A 66 -6.50 -0.29 0.74
N ASP A 67 -7.43 -0.50 -0.19
CA ASP A 67 -8.85 -0.10 -0.24
C ASP A 67 -9.22 1.40 -0.11
N ASP A 68 -8.33 2.27 0.37
CA ASP A 68 -8.61 3.67 0.69
C ASP A 68 -7.99 4.65 -0.32
N PRO A 69 -8.72 5.09 -1.36
CA PRO A 69 -8.20 6.02 -2.36
C PRO A 69 -7.94 7.43 -1.81
N VAL A 70 -8.60 7.83 -0.72
CA VAL A 70 -8.35 9.13 -0.08
C VAL A 70 -7.01 9.10 0.62
N LEU A 71 -6.73 8.02 1.35
CA LEU A 71 -5.43 7.81 1.99
C LEU A 71 -4.32 7.69 0.94
N MET A 72 -4.55 6.98 -0.17
CA MET A 72 -3.63 6.89 -1.30
C MET A 72 -3.26 8.26 -1.86
N ASP A 73 -4.26 9.12 -2.12
CA ASP A 73 -4.06 10.46 -2.69
C ASP A 73 -3.27 11.35 -1.72
N ILE A 74 -3.62 11.35 -0.43
CA ILE A 74 -2.94 12.17 0.59
C ILE A 74 -1.48 11.72 0.81
N LEU A 75 -1.20 10.42 0.73
CA LEU A 75 0.14 9.88 0.91
C LEU A 75 0.99 9.93 -0.36
N ASP A 76 0.40 10.31 -1.50
CA ASP A 76 0.99 10.19 -2.84
C ASP A 76 1.61 8.80 -3.07
N ALA A 77 0.84 7.76 -2.73
CA ALA A 77 1.28 6.39 -2.93
C ALA A 77 1.33 6.01 -4.41
N ASP A 78 2.12 5.01 -4.77
CA ASP A 78 2.32 4.57 -6.16
C ASP A 78 1.10 3.82 -6.72
N GLY A 79 0.26 3.29 -5.83
CA GLY A 79 -0.96 2.60 -6.23
C GLY A 79 -1.90 2.23 -5.09
N ILE A 80 -2.96 1.54 -5.48
CA ILE A 80 -3.98 0.98 -4.59
C ILE A 80 -4.23 -0.48 -4.93
N HIS A 81 -4.56 -1.28 -3.93
CA HIS A 81 -5.10 -2.62 -4.10
C HIS A 81 -6.55 -2.61 -3.61
N ILE A 82 -7.47 -3.15 -4.42
CA ILE A 82 -8.91 -3.18 -4.12
C ILE A 82 -9.47 -4.62 -4.16
N GLY A 83 -10.40 -4.91 -3.28
CA GLY A 83 -11.25 -6.10 -3.30
C GLY A 83 -12.55 -5.93 -4.07
N LYS A 84 -13.41 -6.95 -3.99
CA LYS A 84 -14.71 -7.00 -4.69
C LYS A 84 -15.71 -5.97 -4.17
N ASP A 85 -15.68 -5.72 -2.86
CA ASP A 85 -16.67 -4.90 -2.17
C ASP A 85 -16.18 -3.45 -1.94
N ASP A 86 -14.99 -3.13 -2.44
CA ASP A 86 -14.36 -1.82 -2.32
C ASP A 86 -14.75 -0.89 -3.47
N VAL A 87 -14.06 0.26 -3.55
CA VAL A 87 -14.33 1.27 -4.58
C VAL A 87 -14.17 0.67 -5.99
N PRO A 88 -15.13 0.88 -6.92
CA PRO A 88 -15.08 0.25 -8.23
C PRO A 88 -13.80 0.56 -9.01
N PHE A 89 -13.22 -0.44 -9.67
CA PHE A 89 -12.03 -0.31 -10.52
C PHE A 89 -12.12 0.87 -11.50
N ASN A 90 -13.26 1.02 -12.19
CA ASN A 90 -13.45 2.08 -13.18
C ASN A 90 -13.38 3.48 -12.56
N TYR A 91 -13.82 3.64 -11.30
CA TYR A 91 -13.71 4.91 -10.60
C TYR A 91 -12.24 5.23 -10.30
N ILE A 92 -11.50 4.26 -9.74
CA ILE A 92 -10.07 4.42 -9.45
C ILE A 92 -9.28 4.72 -10.73
N LYS A 93 -9.51 3.94 -11.80
CA LYS A 93 -8.78 4.10 -13.06
C LYS A 93 -9.05 5.44 -13.74
N SER A 94 -10.26 5.98 -13.62
CA SER A 94 -10.62 7.29 -14.13
C SER A 94 -9.94 8.42 -13.35
N ARG A 95 -9.92 8.32 -12.02
CA ARG A 95 -9.36 9.37 -11.14
C ARG A 95 -7.84 9.34 -11.03
N PHE A 96 -7.22 8.16 -11.21
CA PHE A 96 -5.80 7.91 -11.04
C PHE A 96 -5.24 7.06 -12.20
N PRO A 97 -5.20 7.61 -13.43
CA PRO A 97 -4.87 6.84 -14.64
C PRO A 97 -3.45 6.26 -14.63
N ASP A 98 -2.51 6.92 -13.96
CA ASP A 98 -1.09 6.58 -13.95
C ASP A 98 -0.65 5.75 -12.73
N LYS A 99 -1.55 5.54 -11.75
CA LYS A 99 -1.26 4.77 -10.54
C LYS A 99 -1.42 3.26 -10.79
N ILE A 100 -0.70 2.46 -10.01
CA ILE A 100 -0.83 0.99 -10.01
C ILE A 100 -2.17 0.61 -9.38
N ILE A 101 -2.91 -0.30 -10.00
CA ILE A 101 -4.19 -0.79 -9.46
C ILE A 101 -4.13 -2.31 -9.38
N GLY A 102 -4.00 -2.83 -8.16
CA GLY A 102 -4.18 -4.25 -7.86
C GLY A 102 -5.65 -4.57 -7.64
N VAL A 103 -6.13 -5.69 -8.16
CA VAL A 103 -7.51 -6.15 -7.97
C VAL A 103 -7.48 -7.58 -7.48
N SER A 104 -8.08 -7.83 -6.31
CA SER A 104 -8.27 -9.20 -5.83
C SER A 104 -9.24 -9.93 -6.75
N THR A 105 -8.84 -11.11 -7.23
CA THR A 105 -9.71 -12.00 -8.00
C THR A 105 -10.14 -13.18 -7.14
N TYR A 106 -11.39 -13.58 -7.30
CA TYR A 106 -11.97 -14.69 -6.57
C TYR A 106 -12.35 -15.73 -7.63
N GLY A 107 -11.85 -16.96 -7.46
CA GLY A 107 -12.19 -18.06 -8.36
C GLY A 107 -13.65 -18.46 -8.17
N SER A 108 -14.54 -17.79 -8.90
CA SER A 108 -15.94 -18.16 -9.09
C SER A 108 -16.12 -18.86 -10.43
#